data_AF-A0A401Q257-F1
#
_entry.id   AF-A0A401Q257-F1
#
_cell.length_a   1.000
_cell.length_b   1.000
_cell.length_c   1.000
_cell.angle_alpha   90.00
_cell.angle_beta   90.00
_cell.angle_gamma   90.00
#
_symmetry.space_group_name_H-M   'P 1'
#
loop_
_entity.id
_entity.type
_entity.pdbx_description
1 polymer ?
#
loop_
_entity_poly.entity_id
_entity_poly.type
_entity_poly.pdbx_seq_one_letter_code
_entity_poly.pdbx_strand_id
1 'polypeptide(L)'
;MLCVRLLLPLCLLSTLPPGVNGESAGGCGYQACPAVKPGMLNVHLVPHTHDDVGWLKTVDQYYYGGHTDIQRAGVQYILDSVIPQLQDDPAKRFIYVEVAFFHLWWQNQSDRMKTLVKQLVSEGT
;
A
#
# COMPACT_ATOMS: atom_id res chain seq x y z
N MET A 1 -12.57 6.90 73.49
CA MET A 1 -13.92 6.48 73.07
C MET A 1 -13.82 5.97 71.64
N LEU A 2 -14.05 4.67 71.45
CA LEU A 2 -14.11 4.00 70.15
C LEU A 2 -15.25 4.57 69.30
N CYS A 3 -15.02 4.81 68.02
CA CYS A 3 -16.09 4.87 67.03
C CYS A 3 -15.64 4.14 65.76
N VAL A 4 -16.15 2.92 65.60
CA VAL A 4 -16.04 2.05 64.43
C VAL A 4 -17.18 2.38 63.48
N ARG A 5 -16.91 2.81 62.23
CA ARG A 5 -17.78 2.74 61.02
C ARG A 5 -16.91 3.06 59.81
N LEU A 6 -17.00 2.50 58.61
CA LEU A 6 -17.66 1.35 58.00
C LEU A 6 -17.01 1.32 56.60
N LEU A 7 -16.49 0.17 56.15
CA LEU A 7 -15.91 0.01 54.81
C LEU A 7 -16.99 0.16 53.73
N LEU A 8 -16.71 0.94 52.69
CA LEU A 8 -17.32 0.83 51.36
C LEU A 8 -16.26 1.26 50.32
N PRO A 9 -15.92 0.42 49.34
CA PRO A 9 -14.91 0.77 48.35
C PRO A 9 -15.52 1.71 47.32
N LEU A 10 -14.91 2.88 47.15
CA LEU A 10 -15.19 3.80 46.06
C LEU A 10 -14.71 3.12 44.77
N CYS A 11 -15.66 2.58 43.99
CA CYS A 11 -15.40 2.16 42.61
C CYS A 11 -14.83 3.36 41.85
N LEU A 12 -13.55 3.30 41.51
CA LEU A 12 -12.95 4.20 40.54
C LEU A 12 -13.72 4.06 39.22
N LEU A 13 -14.37 5.15 38.80
CA LEU A 13 -14.76 5.30 37.41
C LEU A 13 -13.49 5.19 36.56
N SER A 14 -13.36 4.09 35.82
CA SER A 14 -12.41 3.97 34.74
C SER A 14 -12.78 4.97 33.65
N THR A 15 -12.04 6.07 33.60
CA THR A 15 -11.97 6.96 32.45
C THR A 15 -11.54 6.14 31.24
N LEU A 16 -12.39 6.07 30.20
CA LEU A 16 -12.05 5.54 28.88
C LEU A 16 -10.76 6.22 28.39
N PRO A 17 -9.75 5.47 27.91
CA PRO A 17 -8.62 6.11 27.26
C PRO A 17 -9.07 6.76 25.94
N PRO A 18 -8.45 7.90 25.57
CA PRO A 18 -8.77 8.63 24.36
C PRO A 18 -8.45 7.81 23.11
N GLY A 19 -9.18 8.11 22.04
CA GLY A 19 -9.12 7.43 20.75
C GLY A 19 -7.70 7.10 20.32
N VAL A 20 -7.50 5.84 19.97
CA VAL A 20 -6.29 5.35 19.32
C VAL A 20 -6.19 6.08 17.98
N ASN A 21 -5.33 7.09 17.93
CA ASN A 21 -4.71 7.49 16.68
C ASN A 21 -3.97 6.26 16.19
N GLY A 22 -4.47 5.66 15.10
CA GLY A 22 -3.82 4.55 14.43
C GLY A 22 -2.52 5.03 13.80
N GLU A 23 -1.48 5.17 14.62
CA GLU A 23 -0.11 5.06 14.12
C GLU A 23 0.02 3.65 13.56
N SER A 24 0.06 3.54 12.24
CA SER A 24 0.45 2.32 11.54
C SER A 24 1.88 2.01 11.97
N ALA A 25 2.03 1.16 12.97
CA ALA A 25 3.28 0.48 13.24
C ALA A 25 3.63 -0.29 11.97
N GLY A 26 4.60 0.23 11.19
CA GLY A 26 5.03 -0.32 9.92
C GLY A 26 5.62 -1.72 10.10
N GLY A 27 4.75 -2.72 10.14
CA GLY A 27 5.13 -4.12 10.09
C GLY A 27 5.22 -4.56 8.63
N CYS A 28 6.31 -5.24 8.25
CA CYS A 28 6.42 -5.84 6.93
C CYS A 28 5.65 -7.16 6.85
N GLY A 29 5.37 -7.64 5.64
CA GLY A 29 4.72 -8.94 5.43
C GLY A 29 3.25 -8.95 5.86
N TYR A 30 2.80 -10.01 6.54
CA TYR A 30 1.40 -10.14 6.95
C TYR A 30 0.94 -9.06 7.93
N GLN A 31 1.88 -8.42 8.63
CA GLN A 31 1.62 -7.31 9.54
C GLN A 31 1.20 -6.04 8.80
N ALA A 32 1.50 -5.92 7.50
CA ALA A 32 1.06 -4.81 6.65
C ALA A 32 -0.36 -5.01 6.08
N CYS A 33 -0.98 -6.19 6.29
CA CYS A 33 -2.28 -6.49 5.71
C CYS A 33 -3.38 -5.58 6.28
N PRO A 34 -4.30 -5.07 5.43
CA PRO A 34 -5.44 -4.29 5.90
C PRO A 34 -6.29 -5.08 6.90
N ALA A 35 -6.76 -4.40 7.95
CA ALA A 35 -7.66 -4.99 8.93
C ALA A 35 -9.01 -5.36 8.28
N VAL A 36 -9.46 -6.59 8.52
CA VAL A 36 -10.80 -7.04 8.13
C VAL A 36 -11.82 -6.73 9.24
N LYS A 37 -13.10 -6.65 8.87
CA LYS A 37 -14.21 -6.47 9.81
C LYS A 37 -14.92 -7.81 10.06
N PRO A 38 -14.79 -8.42 11.26
CA PRO A 38 -15.47 -9.68 11.58
C PRO A 38 -17.00 -9.54 11.51
N GLY A 39 -17.68 -10.61 11.11
CA GLY A 39 -19.14 -10.62 11.00
C GLY A 39 -19.71 -9.80 9.84
N MET A 40 -18.86 -9.32 8.93
CA MET A 40 -19.27 -8.65 7.69
C MET A 40 -18.62 -9.30 6.47
N LEU A 41 -19.21 -9.11 5.29
CA LEU A 41 -18.54 -9.38 4.03
C LEU A 41 -17.39 -8.38 3.87
N ASN A 42 -16.18 -8.91 3.67
CA ASN A 42 -15.00 -8.10 3.38
C ASN A 42 -14.72 -8.19 1.87
N VAL A 43 -14.71 -7.04 1.20
CA VAL A 43 -14.39 -6.95 -0.22
C VAL A 43 -12.98 -6.36 -0.34
N HIS A 44 -12.06 -7.13 -0.92
CA HIS A 44 -10.69 -6.71 -1.14
C HIS A 44 -10.55 -6.21 -2.57
N LEU A 45 -10.29 -4.91 -2.73
CA LEU A 45 -9.95 -4.34 -4.03
C LEU A 45 -8.46 -4.55 -4.26
N VAL A 46 -8.10 -5.17 -5.39
CA VAL A 46 -6.71 -5.47 -5.75
C VAL A 46 -6.37 -4.76 -7.08
N PRO A 47 -5.96 -3.48 -7.02
CA PRO A 47 -5.52 -2.75 -8.19
C PRO A 47 -4.27 -3.40 -8.80
N HIS A 48 -4.29 -3.59 -10.11
CA HIS A 48 -3.21 -4.20 -10.87
C HIS A 48 -3.21 -3.67 -12.30
N THR A 49 -2.11 -3.93 -13.01
CA THR A 49 -2.02 -3.84 -14.47
C THR A 49 -1.58 -5.19 -15.02
N HIS A 50 -1.96 -5.50 -16.25
CA HIS A 50 -1.50 -6.68 -16.97
C HIS A 50 -0.67 -6.21 -18.16
N ASP A 51 0.65 -6.32 -18.04
CA ASP A 51 1.60 -5.74 -18.98
C ASP A 51 2.31 -6.86 -19.77
N ASP A 52 1.69 -7.32 -20.86
CA ASP A 52 2.26 -8.39 -21.70
C ASP A 52 3.69 -8.06 -22.17
N VAL A 53 4.66 -8.93 -21.83
CA VAL A 53 6.06 -8.79 -22.24
C VAL A 53 6.25 -9.26 -23.69
N GLY A 54 5.58 -8.55 -24.60
CA GLY A 54 5.47 -8.92 -26.01
C GLY A 54 4.18 -9.71 -26.29
N TRP A 55 3.32 -9.13 -27.13
CA TRP A 55 2.09 -9.74 -27.63
C TRP A 55 1.75 -9.16 -29.01
N LEU A 56 0.97 -8.07 -29.06
CA LEU A 56 0.69 -7.35 -30.31
C LEU A 56 1.78 -6.34 -30.67
N LYS A 57 2.53 -5.88 -29.67
CA LYS A 57 3.66 -4.99 -29.80
C LYS A 57 4.91 -5.64 -29.23
N THR A 58 6.08 -5.15 -29.63
CA THR A 58 7.34 -5.56 -29.00
C THR A 58 7.45 -5.02 -27.58
N VAL A 59 8.38 -5.56 -26.79
CA VAL A 59 8.67 -5.10 -25.42
C VAL A 59 8.91 -3.58 -25.40
N ASP A 60 9.80 -3.07 -26.25
CA ASP A 60 10.11 -1.63 -26.28
C ASP A 60 8.91 -0.78 -26.69
N GLN A 61 8.09 -1.26 -27.62
CA GLN A 61 6.88 -0.55 -28.04
C GLN A 61 5.83 -0.49 -26.92
N TYR A 62 5.68 -1.55 -26.13
CA TYR A 62 4.87 -1.51 -24.91
C TYR A 62 5.48 -0.63 -23.84
N TYR A 63 6.80 -0.68 -23.63
CA TYR A 63 7.47 0.10 -22.60
C TYR A 63 7.39 1.61 -22.88
N TYR A 64 7.79 2.03 -24.08
CA TYR A 64 7.86 3.44 -24.47
C TYR A 64 6.54 4.02 -24.97
N GLY A 65 5.52 3.20 -25.20
CA GLY A 65 4.23 3.65 -25.72
C GLY A 65 4.20 3.89 -27.23
N GLY A 66 5.04 3.20 -27.99
CA GLY A 66 5.04 3.24 -29.45
C GLY A 66 3.86 2.49 -30.08
N HIS A 67 3.61 2.75 -31.36
CA HIS A 67 2.56 2.11 -32.18
C HIS A 67 1.19 2.08 -31.49
N THR A 68 0.71 3.26 -31.07
CA THR A 68 -0.57 3.41 -30.38
C THR A 68 -1.77 3.11 -31.29
N ASP A 69 -1.57 3.08 -32.60
CA ASP A 69 -2.51 2.61 -33.62
C ASP A 69 -2.79 1.11 -33.52
N ILE A 70 -1.81 0.31 -33.07
CA ILE A 70 -1.99 -1.14 -32.78
C ILE A 70 -2.66 -1.32 -31.42
N GLN A 71 -2.07 -0.70 -30.39
CA GLN A 71 -2.60 -0.74 -29.03
C GLN A 71 -2.10 0.46 -28.21
N ARG A 72 -3.05 1.17 -27.59
CA ARG A 72 -2.77 2.31 -26.70
C ARG A 72 -2.31 1.81 -25.32
N ALA A 73 -1.03 1.49 -25.22
CA ALA A 73 -0.40 1.01 -23.98
C ALA A 73 1.04 1.53 -23.90
N GLY A 74 1.47 1.95 -22.70
CA GLY A 74 2.79 2.51 -22.41
C GLY A 74 3.18 2.27 -20.95
N VAL A 75 3.98 1.24 -20.68
CA VAL A 75 4.25 0.75 -19.31
C VAL A 75 5.02 1.75 -18.46
N GLN A 76 5.96 2.50 -19.05
CA GLN A 76 6.71 3.52 -18.30
C GLN A 76 5.75 4.52 -17.61
N TYR A 77 4.69 4.92 -18.31
CA TYR A 77 3.72 5.90 -17.80
C TYR A 77 2.82 5.32 -16.72
N ILE A 78 2.56 4.01 -16.75
CA ILE A 78 1.83 3.31 -15.68
C ILE A 78 2.64 3.43 -14.39
N LEU A 79 3.91 3.01 -14.40
CA LEU A 79 4.78 3.06 -13.23
C LEU A 79 5.02 4.50 -12.75
N ASP A 80 5.27 5.45 -13.66
CA ASP A 80 5.45 6.86 -13.33
C ASP A 80 4.20 7.49 -12.68
N SER A 81 3.00 6.97 -12.99
CA SER A 81 1.75 7.45 -12.41
C SER A 81 1.39 6.75 -11.09
N VAL A 82 1.67 5.45 -10.97
CA VAL A 82 1.30 4.65 -9.80
C VAL A 82 2.16 5.03 -8.60
N ILE A 83 3.48 5.17 -8.75
CA ILE A 83 4.38 5.40 -7.60
C ILE A 83 4.02 6.70 -6.84
N PRO A 84 3.79 7.86 -7.48
CA PRO A 84 3.33 9.06 -6.78
C PRO A 84 1.96 8.89 -6.10
N GLN A 85 1.04 8.11 -6.70
CA GLN A 85 -0.28 7.87 -6.11
C GLN A 85 -0.19 7.02 -4.84
N LEU A 86 0.70 6.03 -4.82
CA LEU A 86 1.00 5.22 -3.63
C LEU A 86 1.67 6.04 -2.53
N GLN A 87 2.54 6.98 -2.90
CA GLN A 87 3.17 7.89 -1.94
C GLN A 87 2.15 8.86 -1.30
N ASP A 88 1.18 9.32 -2.09
CA ASP A 88 0.20 10.33 -1.66
C ASP A 88 -0.84 9.78 -0.68
N ASP A 89 -1.21 8.50 -0.80
CA ASP A 89 -2.21 7.87 0.06
C ASP A 89 -1.73 6.49 0.56
N PRO A 90 -1.37 6.37 1.86
CA PRO A 90 -0.86 5.14 2.44
C PRO A 90 -1.93 4.03 2.56
N ALA A 91 -3.20 4.32 2.25
CA ALA A 91 -4.25 3.30 2.17
C ALA A 91 -4.34 2.65 0.78
N LYS A 92 -3.78 3.27 -0.27
CA LYS A 92 -3.75 2.68 -1.61
C LYS A 92 -2.83 1.46 -1.62
N ARG A 93 -3.13 0.54 -2.53
CA ARG A 93 -2.33 -0.67 -2.78
C ARG A 93 -2.22 -0.89 -4.28
N PHE A 94 -1.11 -1.45 -4.72
CA PHE A 94 -0.97 -1.87 -6.12
C PHE A 94 -0.07 -3.09 -6.23
N ILE A 95 -0.47 -4.07 -7.04
CA ILE A 95 0.39 -5.22 -7.37
C ILE A 95 0.96 -5.07 -8.79
N TYR A 96 2.24 -5.38 -8.93
CA TYR A 96 2.96 -5.40 -10.20
C TYR A 96 3.68 -6.74 -10.37
N VAL A 97 3.65 -7.30 -11.58
CA VAL A 97 4.08 -8.69 -11.81
C VAL A 97 5.28 -8.76 -12.76
N GLU A 98 5.27 -8.03 -13.87
CA GLU A 98 6.20 -8.24 -14.98
C GLU A 98 7.57 -7.60 -14.75
N VAL A 99 8.45 -8.30 -14.03
CA VAL A 99 9.79 -7.83 -13.64
C VAL A 99 10.65 -7.35 -14.82
N ALA A 100 10.41 -7.84 -16.05
CA ALA A 100 11.10 -7.36 -17.24
C ALA A 100 10.90 -5.85 -17.45
N PHE A 101 9.65 -5.38 -17.43
CA PHE A 101 9.34 -3.96 -17.55
C PHE A 101 9.75 -3.17 -16.31
N PHE A 102 9.52 -3.74 -15.11
CA PHE A 102 9.95 -3.09 -13.87
C PHE A 102 11.47 -2.87 -13.86
N HIS A 103 12.25 -3.82 -14.37
CA HIS A 103 13.71 -3.70 -14.47
C HIS A 103 14.10 -2.59 -15.45
N LEU A 104 13.51 -2.55 -16.64
CA LEU A 104 13.76 -1.48 -17.62
C LEU A 104 13.45 -0.11 -17.03
N TRP A 105 12.32 0.01 -16.33
CA TRP A 105 11.96 1.21 -15.60
C TRP A 105 12.98 1.54 -14.51
N TRP A 106 13.29 0.58 -13.64
CA TRP A 106 14.18 0.72 -12.49
C TRP A 106 15.58 1.24 -12.86
N GLN A 107 16.18 0.74 -13.94
CA GLN A 107 17.51 1.16 -14.37
C GLN A 107 17.57 2.67 -14.65
N ASN A 108 16.48 3.24 -15.15
CA ASN A 108 16.39 4.64 -15.55
C ASN A 108 15.98 5.59 -14.39
N GLN A 109 15.77 5.07 -13.18
CA GLN A 109 15.31 5.88 -12.05
C GLN A 109 16.45 6.53 -11.26
N SER A 110 16.18 7.74 -10.75
CA SER A 110 17.04 8.42 -9.77
C SER A 110 17.14 7.66 -8.45
N ASP A 111 18.21 7.90 -7.69
CA ASP A 111 18.38 7.28 -6.36
C ASP A 111 17.24 7.65 -5.39
N ARG A 112 16.69 8.86 -5.52
CA ARG A 112 15.51 9.29 -4.76
C ARG A 112 14.30 8.42 -5.07
N MET A 113 14.00 8.20 -6.35
CA MET A 113 12.88 7.37 -6.77
C MET A 113 13.08 5.91 -6.34
N LYS A 114 14.29 5.38 -6.51
CA LYS A 114 14.64 4.03 -6.05
C LYS A 114 14.47 3.87 -4.54
N THR A 115 14.83 4.89 -3.76
CA THR A 115 14.64 4.90 -2.30
C THR A 115 13.15 4.93 -1.93
N LEU A 116 12.36 5.78 -2.59
CA LEU A 116 10.92 5.83 -2.41
C LEU A 116 10.26 4.48 -2.69
N VAL A 117 10.57 3.86 -3.83
CA VAL A 117 9.96 2.57 -4.19
C VAL A 117 10.34 1.47 -3.19
N LYS A 118 11.60 1.44 -2.72
CA LYS A 118 12.00 0.49 -1.66
C LYS A 118 11.21 0.71 -0.38
N GLN A 119 10.94 1.96 -0.01
CA GLN A 119 10.12 2.29 1.15
C GLN A 119 8.68 1.77 0.95
N LEU A 120 8.05 2.07 -0.18
CA LEU A 120 6.68 1.61 -0.49
C LEU A 120 6.57 0.07 -0.43
N VAL A 121 7.55 -0.64 -1.01
CA VAL A 121 7.62 -2.11 -0.95
C VAL A 121 7.76 -2.59 0.50
N SER A 122 8.56 -1.91 1.33
CA SER A 122 8.75 -2.29 2.73
C SER A 122 7.49 -2.08 3.58
N GLU A 123 6.68 -1.09 3.22
CA GLU A 123 5.40 -0.76 3.86
C GLU A 123 4.25 -1.64 3.36
N GLY A 124 4.48 -2.43 2.30
CA GLY A 124 3.47 -3.32 1.71
C GLY A 124 2.40 -2.56 0.93
N THR A 125 2.80 -1.44 0.31
CA THR A 125 1.95 -0.53 -0.48
C THR A 125 2.01 -0.87 -1.97
#